data_AF-B6E454-F1
#
_entry.id   AF-B6E454-F1
#
_cell.length_a   1.000
_cell.length_b   1.000
_cell.length_c   1.000
_cell.angle_alpha   90.00
_cell.angle_beta   90.00
_cell.angle_gamma   90.00
#
_symmetry.space_group_name_H-M   'P 1'
#
loop_
_entity.id
_entity.type
_entity.pdbx_description
1 polymer ?
#
loop_
_entity_poly.entity_id
_entity_poly.type
_entity_poly.pdbx_seq_one_letter_code
_entity_poly.pdbx_strand_id
1 'polypeptide(L)'
;MARAVKRQAAKASGEDEEEVRLLALILKKDGLEDAKCKEKLKKHCEELNEAKIDLEKIHKKLKDICEKITEKCTKLKDNVEKKCTEFKEKLKQKTKDISTLKDDDCRKNEQQCLFLEGACPSVLVEDCNKLRNLCYQRKRDKVAKEVLLRAVRGNLTNETTCQGNLKEICPVLGRESDELTNLCLNQEDTCKNIIKEKDNKCTTLKANVATALGSFRKETCLELLEQCYFYIGNCEDDDIIKCIELGGKCQEQNIAYIPPGPDFDPTRPEATIAEDIGLEELYKEAEKDGVFIGKNHLRDATALLVFLIKDSNSKKEDKEKCKEALQKSCKNPHEHETLENLCKGNTLSDYGEKKCEELQDDVNKTCKIFTSKVIDNRLFDPTKGNNEIVGWEGLPTFLSNEDCAKLESYCFYFEKKCPDSEKACKNIRATCYKRGLDARA
;
A
#
# COMPACT_ATOMS: atom_id res chain seq x y z
N MET A 1 14.91 0.57 41.31
CA MET A 1 16.34 0.35 41.03
C MET A 1 16.46 -0.62 39.86
N ALA A 2 16.77 -0.11 38.66
CA ALA A 2 16.78 -0.89 37.43
C ALA A 2 18.17 -1.49 37.17
N ARG A 3 18.25 -2.82 37.08
CA ARG A 3 19.46 -3.55 36.67
C ARG A 3 19.69 -3.35 35.17
N ALA A 4 20.79 -2.68 34.83
CA ALA A 4 21.31 -2.61 33.47
C ALA A 4 21.79 -4.00 33.02
N VAL A 5 21.14 -4.54 31.98
CA VAL A 5 21.60 -5.74 31.28
C VAL A 5 22.71 -5.31 30.33
N LYS A 6 23.96 -5.67 30.65
CA LYS A 6 25.12 -5.59 29.75
C LYS A 6 24.83 -6.40 28.49
N ARG A 7 24.61 -5.73 27.36
CA ARG A 7 24.77 -6.34 26.03
C ARG A 7 26.27 -6.42 25.74
N GLN A 8 26.78 -7.63 25.58
CA GLN A 8 28.12 -7.89 25.06
C GLN A 8 28.23 -7.29 23.65
N ALA A 9 29.34 -6.60 23.41
CA ALA A 9 29.68 -5.97 22.14
C ALA A 9 29.75 -7.04 21.03
N ALA A 10 28.81 -6.95 20.09
CA ALA A 10 29.02 -7.52 18.77
C ALA A 10 30.04 -6.65 18.01
N LYS A 11 30.96 -7.31 17.31
CA LYS A 11 32.06 -6.74 16.51
C LYS A 11 31.72 -5.42 15.80
N ALA A 12 32.75 -4.58 15.68
CA ALA A 12 32.86 -3.26 15.03
C ALA A 12 32.43 -3.15 13.55
N SER A 13 31.58 -4.04 13.01
CA SER A 13 31.06 -3.90 11.64
C SER A 13 29.84 -2.97 11.56
N GLY A 14 29.09 -2.80 12.65
CA GLY A 14 27.81 -2.05 12.64
C GLY A 14 27.94 -0.53 12.68
N GLU A 15 29.00 0.00 13.29
CA GLU A 15 29.21 1.46 13.42
C GLU A 15 29.59 2.09 12.08
N ASP A 16 30.44 1.44 11.28
CA ASP A 16 30.83 1.89 9.94
C ASP A 16 29.66 1.83 8.94
N GLU A 17 28.70 0.89 9.09
CA GLU A 17 27.62 0.75 8.12
C GLU A 17 26.65 1.92 8.10
N GLU A 18 26.25 2.40 9.28
CA GLU A 18 25.30 3.49 9.44
C GLU A 18 25.95 4.84 9.08
N GLU A 19 27.24 4.99 9.34
CA GLU A 19 28.00 6.15 8.88
C GLU A 19 28.05 6.24 7.35
N VAL A 20 28.40 5.14 6.66
CA VAL A 20 28.44 5.11 5.19
C VAL A 20 27.06 5.43 4.59
N ARG A 21 25.97 4.96 5.21
CA ARG A 21 24.60 5.29 4.78
C ARG A 21 24.28 6.78 4.96
N LEU A 22 24.67 7.36 6.08
CA LEU A 22 24.47 8.79 6.35
C LEU A 22 25.26 9.65 5.35
N LEU A 23 26.52 9.29 5.10
CA LEU A 23 27.36 9.95 4.10
C LEU A 23 26.79 9.83 2.68
N ALA A 24 26.27 8.65 2.31
CA ALA A 24 25.61 8.44 1.01
C ALA A 24 24.40 9.37 0.82
N LEU A 25 23.58 9.54 1.87
CA LEU A 25 22.42 10.43 1.84
C LEU A 25 22.81 11.91 1.70
N ILE A 26 23.80 12.37 2.46
CA ILE A 26 24.25 13.76 2.45
C ILE A 26 24.93 14.10 1.11
N LEU A 27 25.85 13.25 0.67
CA LEU A 27 26.74 13.56 -0.43
C LEU A 27 26.14 13.28 -1.79
N LYS A 28 25.29 12.25 -1.88
CA LYS A 28 24.72 11.72 -3.13
C LYS A 28 25.83 11.37 -4.14
N LYS A 29 25.45 10.96 -5.35
CA LYS A 29 26.41 10.48 -6.37
C LYS A 29 27.52 11.49 -6.67
N ASP A 30 27.18 12.77 -6.73
CA ASP A 30 28.08 13.85 -7.11
C ASP A 30 29.04 14.27 -5.97
N GLY A 31 28.80 13.82 -4.74
CA GLY A 31 29.66 14.07 -3.58
C GLY A 31 30.56 12.89 -3.17
N LEU A 32 30.53 11.75 -3.85
CA LEU A 32 31.30 10.56 -3.43
C LEU A 32 32.80 10.61 -3.76
N GLU A 33 33.19 11.39 -4.77
CA GLU A 33 34.61 11.57 -5.13
C GLU A 33 35.35 12.32 -4.00
N ASP A 34 36.54 11.85 -3.63
CA ASP A 34 37.26 12.31 -2.41
C ASP A 34 37.34 13.84 -2.27
N ALA A 35 37.72 14.55 -3.34
CA ALA A 35 37.80 16.01 -3.34
C ALA A 35 36.42 16.68 -3.13
N LYS A 36 35.39 16.18 -3.82
CA LYS A 36 34.01 16.71 -3.73
C LYS A 36 33.36 16.34 -2.39
N CYS A 37 33.67 15.17 -1.85
CA CYS A 37 33.25 14.73 -0.52
C CYS A 37 33.75 15.72 0.53
N LYS A 38 35.04 16.05 0.49
CA LYS A 38 35.66 17.00 1.43
C LYS A 38 35.01 18.39 1.33
N GLU A 39 34.84 18.89 0.12
CA GLU A 39 34.22 20.19 -0.14
C GLU A 39 32.77 20.24 0.39
N LYS A 40 31.93 19.27 0.00
CA LYS A 40 30.52 19.23 0.40
C LYS A 40 30.33 19.00 1.89
N LEU A 41 31.08 18.08 2.50
CA LEU A 41 30.97 17.85 3.94
C LEU A 41 31.42 19.08 4.73
N LYS A 42 32.49 19.76 4.30
CA LYS A 42 32.93 20.99 4.96
C LYS A 42 31.83 22.05 4.93
N LYS A 43 31.26 22.30 3.75
CA LYS A 43 30.14 23.23 3.59
C LYS A 43 28.92 22.83 4.43
N HIS A 44 28.55 21.55 4.41
CA HIS A 44 27.42 21.06 5.20
C HIS A 44 27.64 21.23 6.71
N CYS A 45 28.84 20.93 7.21
CA CYS A 45 29.19 21.13 8.62
C CYS A 45 29.24 22.61 9.02
N GLU A 46 29.71 23.49 8.14
CA GLU A 46 29.68 24.95 8.34
C GLU A 46 28.23 25.45 8.45
N GLU A 47 27.34 25.06 7.54
CA GLU A 47 25.92 25.42 7.57
C GLU A 47 25.23 24.98 8.87
N LEU A 48 25.52 23.76 9.36
CA LEU A 48 24.98 23.26 10.62
C LEU A 48 25.47 24.05 11.84
N ASN A 49 26.75 24.45 11.84
CA ASN A 49 27.34 25.28 12.89
C ASN A 49 26.76 26.70 12.89
N GLU A 50 26.57 27.30 11.72
CA GLU A 50 25.95 28.63 11.57
C GLU A 50 24.50 28.66 12.04
N ALA A 51 23.76 27.59 11.78
CA ALA A 51 22.40 27.39 12.28
C ALA A 51 22.35 27.11 13.80
N LYS A 52 23.50 27.11 14.50
CA LYS A 52 23.64 26.83 15.94
C LYS A 52 22.99 25.52 16.35
N ILE A 53 22.96 24.53 15.46
CA ILE A 53 22.32 23.25 15.75
C ILE A 53 23.29 22.40 16.55
N ASP A 54 22.82 21.91 17.70
CA ASP A 54 23.58 21.00 18.54
C ASP A 54 23.66 19.62 17.87
N LEU A 55 24.79 19.36 17.20
CA LEU A 55 25.03 18.13 16.42
C LEU A 55 24.86 16.86 17.27
N GLU A 56 25.18 16.90 18.57
CA GLU A 56 25.00 15.76 19.47
C GLU A 56 23.52 15.45 19.74
N LYS A 57 22.65 16.47 19.63
CA LYS A 57 21.20 16.31 19.71
C LYS A 57 20.57 15.86 18.39
N ILE A 58 21.19 16.16 17.23
CA ILE A 58 20.70 15.67 15.93
C ILE A 58 21.08 14.20 15.76
N HIS A 59 22.37 13.90 15.79
CA HIS A 59 22.89 12.55 15.61
C HIS A 59 24.34 12.46 16.08
N LYS A 60 24.64 11.54 17.01
CA LYS A 60 25.97 11.41 17.63
C LYS A 60 27.13 11.26 16.63
N LYS A 61 26.87 10.69 15.44
CA LYS A 61 27.89 10.50 14.39
C LYS A 61 28.18 11.75 13.57
N LEU A 62 27.27 12.72 13.50
CA LEU A 62 27.46 13.91 12.67
C LEU A 62 28.64 14.75 13.16
N LYS A 63 28.84 14.83 14.48
CA LYS A 63 30.00 15.48 15.09
C LYS A 63 31.32 14.83 14.65
N ASP A 64 31.43 13.51 14.77
CA ASP A 64 32.63 12.76 14.36
C ASP A 64 32.90 12.90 12.85
N ILE A 65 31.85 12.94 12.02
CA ILE A 65 31.97 13.21 10.58
C ILE A 65 32.57 14.59 10.32
N CYS A 66 32.07 15.63 10.99
CA CYS A 66 32.55 17.01 10.82
C CYS A 66 33.97 17.23 11.35
N GLU A 67 34.39 16.50 12.39
CA GLU A 67 35.74 16.59 12.94
C GLU A 67 36.78 15.83 12.10
N LYS A 68 36.37 14.77 11.38
CA LYS A 68 37.27 13.84 10.67
C LYS A 68 37.02 13.72 9.17
N ILE A 69 36.54 14.79 8.52
CA ILE A 69 36.14 14.81 7.10
C ILE A 69 37.12 14.07 6.17
N THR A 70 38.44 14.31 6.31
CA THR A 70 39.46 13.70 5.44
C THR A 70 39.49 12.17 5.56
N GLU A 71 39.38 11.65 6.78
CA GLU A 71 39.33 10.21 7.04
C GLU A 71 38.03 9.61 6.47
N LYS A 72 36.91 10.29 6.67
CA LYS A 72 35.56 9.84 6.27
C LYS A 72 35.36 9.79 4.76
N CYS A 73 36.03 10.65 4.01
CA CYS A 73 36.00 10.63 2.55
C CYS A 73 36.91 9.56 1.94
N THR A 74 37.90 9.07 2.69
CA THR A 74 38.86 8.08 2.19
C THR A 74 38.14 6.76 1.89
N LYS A 75 38.22 6.28 0.64
CA LYS A 75 37.53 5.05 0.16
C LYS A 75 36.00 5.05 0.30
N LEU A 76 35.39 6.20 0.54
CA LEU A 76 33.93 6.30 0.71
C LEU A 76 33.18 5.79 -0.52
N LYS A 77 33.62 6.20 -1.71
CA LYS A 77 33.03 5.78 -2.98
C LYS A 77 32.96 4.25 -3.11
N ASP A 78 34.09 3.55 -2.93
CA ASP A 78 34.16 2.09 -3.03
C ASP A 78 33.24 1.42 -2.00
N ASN A 79 33.20 1.95 -0.78
CA ASN A 79 32.33 1.44 0.29
C ASN A 79 30.84 1.60 -0.06
N VAL A 80 30.45 2.76 -0.61
CA VAL A 80 29.08 3.03 -1.04
C VAL A 80 28.69 2.17 -2.24
N GLU A 81 29.54 2.07 -3.27
CA GLU A 81 29.28 1.25 -4.46
C GLU A 81 29.11 -0.24 -4.10
N LYS A 82 29.97 -0.75 -3.21
CA LYS A 82 29.84 -2.11 -2.68
C LYS A 82 28.50 -2.31 -1.98
N LYS A 83 28.11 -1.40 -1.08
CA LYS A 83 26.82 -1.47 -0.37
C LYS A 83 25.63 -1.41 -1.34
N CYS A 84 25.69 -0.55 -2.35
CA CYS A 84 24.64 -0.46 -3.36
C CYS A 84 24.48 -1.76 -4.15
N THR A 85 25.59 -2.41 -4.51
CA THR A 85 25.57 -3.68 -5.23
C THR A 85 25.01 -4.81 -4.36
N GLU A 86 25.47 -4.93 -3.12
CA GLU A 86 24.97 -5.91 -2.16
C GLU A 86 23.47 -5.71 -1.88
N PHE A 87 23.05 -4.46 -1.70
CA PHE A 87 21.66 -4.11 -1.46
C PHE A 87 20.76 -4.39 -2.66
N LYS A 88 21.23 -4.12 -3.89
CA LYS A 88 20.53 -4.49 -5.12
C LYS A 88 20.20 -5.98 -5.19
N GLU A 89 21.18 -6.84 -4.91
CA GLU A 89 20.96 -8.29 -4.94
C GLU A 89 19.95 -8.72 -3.86
N LYS A 90 20.00 -8.11 -2.68
CA LYS A 90 18.99 -8.31 -1.63
C LYS A 90 17.59 -7.88 -2.08
N LEU A 91 17.46 -6.71 -2.75
CA LEU A 91 16.19 -6.21 -3.27
C LEU A 91 15.60 -7.14 -4.34
N LYS A 92 16.43 -7.64 -5.27
CA LYS A 92 15.98 -8.59 -6.29
C LYS A 92 15.41 -9.87 -5.67
N GLN A 93 15.98 -10.35 -4.57
CA GLN A 93 15.46 -11.53 -3.87
C GLN A 93 14.12 -11.24 -3.18
N LYS A 94 13.96 -10.05 -2.60
CA LYS A 94 12.77 -9.63 -1.85
C LYS A 94 11.60 -9.16 -2.70
N THR A 95 11.86 -8.63 -3.88
CA THR A 95 10.85 -8.08 -4.80
C THR A 95 10.43 -9.06 -5.91
N LYS A 96 10.67 -10.36 -5.71
CA LYS A 96 10.24 -11.40 -6.68
C LYS A 96 8.72 -11.52 -6.75
N ASP A 97 8.07 -11.50 -5.59
CA ASP A 97 6.63 -11.66 -5.46
C ASP A 97 6.11 -10.84 -4.26
N ILE A 98 5.03 -10.08 -4.51
CA ILE A 98 4.32 -9.29 -3.49
C ILE A 98 3.79 -10.18 -2.34
N SER A 99 3.43 -11.43 -2.63
CA SER A 99 2.89 -12.38 -1.64
C SER A 99 3.91 -12.77 -0.57
N THR A 100 5.20 -12.71 -0.90
CA THR A 100 6.31 -13.08 -0.01
C THR A 100 6.87 -11.90 0.78
N LEU A 101 6.47 -10.68 0.41
CA LEU A 101 6.92 -9.45 1.04
C LEU A 101 6.29 -9.35 2.44
N LYS A 102 7.08 -8.93 3.44
CA LYS A 102 6.61 -8.70 4.82
C LYS A 102 6.62 -7.21 5.16
N ASP A 103 5.84 -6.79 6.15
CA ASP A 103 5.75 -5.37 6.57
C ASP A 103 7.14 -4.86 7.00
N ASP A 104 7.88 -5.73 7.68
CA ASP A 104 9.27 -5.52 8.08
C ASP A 104 10.24 -5.39 6.89
N ASP A 105 9.96 -6.05 5.76
CA ASP A 105 10.78 -5.93 4.55
C ASP A 105 10.57 -4.57 3.89
N CYS A 106 9.34 -4.04 3.86
CA CYS A 106 9.07 -2.69 3.37
C CYS A 106 9.82 -1.66 4.19
N ARG A 107 9.54 -1.57 5.51
CA ARG A 107 10.16 -0.59 6.40
C ARG A 107 11.69 -0.60 6.32
N LYS A 108 12.33 -1.77 6.40
CA LYS A 108 13.81 -1.88 6.46
C LYS A 108 14.46 -1.58 5.11
N ASN A 109 13.86 -2.02 4.01
CA ASN A 109 14.49 -1.85 2.69
C ASN A 109 14.15 -0.47 2.08
N GLU A 110 12.98 0.10 2.34
CA GLU A 110 12.65 1.47 1.92
C GLU A 110 13.55 2.50 2.60
N GLN A 111 13.83 2.30 3.89
CA GLN A 111 14.82 3.09 4.60
C GLN A 111 16.20 3.03 3.92
N GLN A 112 16.64 1.83 3.51
CA GLN A 112 17.92 1.70 2.78
C GLN A 112 17.88 2.35 1.39
N CYS A 113 16.74 2.29 0.70
CA CYS A 113 16.54 3.01 -0.55
C CYS A 113 16.68 4.52 -0.35
N LEU A 114 16.10 5.09 0.71
CA LEU A 114 16.25 6.50 1.05
C LEU A 114 17.73 6.91 1.20
N PHE A 115 18.52 6.09 1.89
CA PHE A 115 19.95 6.38 2.10
C PHE A 115 20.83 6.22 0.86
N LEU A 116 20.55 5.22 0.02
CA LEU A 116 21.50 4.77 -1.01
C LEU A 116 21.10 5.16 -2.44
N GLU A 117 19.82 5.39 -2.73
CA GLU A 117 19.33 5.63 -4.09
C GLU A 117 19.96 6.89 -4.71
N GLY A 118 20.05 7.99 -3.96
CA GLY A 118 20.69 9.23 -4.42
C GLY A 118 22.20 9.09 -4.65
N ALA A 119 22.86 8.18 -3.94
CA ALA A 119 24.28 7.88 -4.11
C ALA A 119 24.54 6.95 -5.31
N CYS A 120 23.61 6.05 -5.60
CA CYS A 120 23.73 5.02 -6.64
C CYS A 120 22.53 4.97 -7.60
N PRO A 121 22.16 6.09 -8.26
CA PRO A 121 20.91 6.17 -9.01
C PRO A 121 20.85 5.19 -10.19
N SER A 122 21.97 4.98 -10.89
CA SER A 122 22.06 4.02 -12.01
C SER A 122 21.97 2.55 -11.57
N VAL A 123 22.08 2.27 -10.27
CA VAL A 123 22.07 0.91 -9.72
C VAL A 123 20.73 0.60 -9.07
N LEU A 124 20.18 1.56 -8.32
CA LEU A 124 19.10 1.32 -7.35
C LEU A 124 17.75 1.94 -7.71
N VAL A 125 17.64 2.94 -8.59
CA VAL A 125 16.37 3.65 -8.85
C VAL A 125 15.24 2.68 -9.25
N GLU A 126 15.49 1.79 -10.21
CA GLU A 126 14.52 0.79 -10.66
C GLU A 126 14.12 -0.18 -9.54
N ASP A 127 15.09 -0.74 -8.83
CA ASP A 127 14.84 -1.75 -7.78
C ASP A 127 14.14 -1.13 -6.56
N CYS A 128 14.51 0.09 -6.17
CA CYS A 128 13.88 0.84 -5.08
C CYS A 128 12.48 1.31 -5.44
N ASN A 129 12.27 1.79 -6.67
CA ASN A 129 10.93 2.12 -7.15
C ASN A 129 10.03 0.88 -7.18
N LYS A 130 10.54 -0.26 -7.66
CA LYS A 130 9.81 -1.54 -7.64
C LYS A 130 9.42 -1.94 -6.22
N LEU A 131 10.33 -1.84 -5.25
CA LEU A 131 10.02 -2.12 -3.84
C LEU A 131 8.87 -1.24 -3.34
N ARG A 132 8.95 0.08 -3.52
CA ARG A 132 7.93 1.04 -3.05
C ARG A 132 6.57 0.75 -3.65
N ASN A 133 6.52 0.46 -4.95
CA ASN A 133 5.29 0.08 -5.64
C ASN A 133 4.65 -1.18 -5.03
N LEU A 134 5.46 -2.21 -4.75
CA LEU A 134 4.98 -3.44 -4.12
C LEU A 134 4.50 -3.20 -2.69
N CYS A 135 5.22 -2.39 -1.91
CA CYS A 135 4.85 -2.05 -0.53
C CYS A 135 3.54 -1.25 -0.48
N TYR A 136 3.42 -0.24 -1.35
CA TYR A 136 2.21 0.57 -1.50
C TYR A 136 1.01 -0.30 -1.86
N GLN A 137 1.11 -1.09 -2.94
CA GLN A 137 0.01 -1.96 -3.38
C GLN A 137 -0.35 -2.99 -2.31
N ARG A 138 0.64 -3.61 -1.65
CA ARG A 138 0.40 -4.63 -0.62
C ARG A 138 -0.40 -4.08 0.55
N LYS A 139 -0.11 -2.85 0.99
CA LYS A 139 -0.90 -2.21 2.07
C LYS A 139 -2.33 -1.94 1.61
N ARG A 140 -2.54 -1.44 0.39
CA ARG A 140 -3.89 -1.25 -0.19
C ARG A 140 -4.67 -2.56 -0.28
N ASP A 141 -4.05 -3.61 -0.78
CA ASP A 141 -4.66 -4.95 -0.87
C ASP A 141 -5.02 -5.52 0.50
N LYS A 142 -4.14 -5.32 1.50
CA LYS A 142 -4.38 -5.75 2.89
C LYS A 142 -5.60 -5.02 3.48
N VAL A 143 -5.71 -3.72 3.27
CA VAL A 143 -6.85 -2.92 3.73
C VAL A 143 -8.14 -3.35 3.04
N ALA A 144 -8.13 -3.53 1.72
CA ALA A 144 -9.32 -3.97 0.99
C ALA A 144 -9.83 -5.35 1.45
N LYS A 145 -8.91 -6.30 1.71
CA LYS A 145 -9.27 -7.62 2.29
C LYS A 145 -9.85 -7.49 3.70
N GLU A 146 -9.26 -6.63 4.54
CA GLU A 146 -9.75 -6.37 5.90
C GLU A 146 -11.13 -5.72 5.89
N VAL A 147 -11.37 -4.76 4.99
CA VAL A 147 -12.69 -4.14 4.77
C VAL A 147 -13.75 -5.20 4.45
N LEU A 148 -13.49 -6.09 3.49
CA LEU A 148 -14.44 -7.15 3.15
C LEU A 148 -14.63 -8.12 4.30
N LEU A 149 -13.57 -8.51 5.02
CA LEU A 149 -13.65 -9.41 6.16
C LEU A 149 -14.56 -8.86 7.28
N ARG A 150 -14.47 -7.55 7.58
CA ARG A 150 -15.36 -6.88 8.54
C ARG A 150 -16.79 -6.79 8.04
N ALA A 151 -16.98 -6.55 6.74
CA ALA A 151 -18.31 -6.39 6.14
C ALA A 151 -19.13 -7.71 6.11
N VAL A 152 -18.47 -8.86 6.01
CA VAL A 152 -19.13 -10.18 6.02
C VAL A 152 -19.18 -10.84 7.41
N ARG A 153 -19.01 -10.05 8.49
CA ARG A 153 -19.03 -10.53 9.89
C ARG A 153 -20.28 -11.36 10.22
N GLY A 154 -20.12 -12.43 10.99
CA GLY A 154 -21.22 -13.26 11.48
C GLY A 154 -21.81 -14.27 10.48
N ASN A 155 -21.42 -14.18 9.20
CA ASN A 155 -22.11 -14.89 8.12
C ASN A 155 -21.16 -15.68 7.21
N LEU A 156 -19.95 -16.03 7.68
CA LEU A 156 -18.95 -16.81 6.93
C LEU A 156 -18.89 -18.28 7.37
N THR A 157 -19.79 -19.11 6.82
CA THR A 157 -19.78 -20.56 7.06
C THR A 157 -19.15 -21.35 5.90
N ASN A 158 -19.29 -20.88 4.65
CA ASN A 158 -18.77 -21.52 3.45
C ASN A 158 -18.68 -20.52 2.28
N GLU A 159 -18.17 -20.99 1.13
CA GLU A 159 -18.02 -20.15 -0.06
C GLU A 159 -19.36 -19.61 -0.60
N THR A 160 -20.44 -20.40 -0.54
CA THR A 160 -21.76 -19.99 -1.04
C THR A 160 -22.36 -18.85 -0.21
N THR A 161 -22.27 -18.94 1.12
CA THR A 161 -22.72 -17.88 2.03
C THR A 161 -21.87 -16.62 1.87
N CYS A 162 -20.55 -16.77 1.74
CA CYS A 162 -19.67 -15.66 1.43
C CYS A 162 -20.07 -14.94 0.12
N GLN A 163 -20.28 -15.67 -0.97
CA GLN A 163 -20.70 -15.09 -2.25
C GLN A 163 -22.06 -14.38 -2.14
N GLY A 164 -22.99 -14.96 -1.38
CA GLY A 164 -24.27 -14.31 -1.07
C GLY A 164 -24.09 -12.94 -0.43
N ASN A 165 -23.25 -12.85 0.60
CA ASN A 165 -22.97 -11.59 1.30
C ASN A 165 -22.23 -10.59 0.39
N LEU A 166 -21.25 -11.07 -0.41
CA LEU A 166 -20.53 -10.21 -1.35
C LEU A 166 -21.47 -9.53 -2.35
N LYS A 167 -22.53 -10.22 -2.81
CA LYS A 167 -23.54 -9.62 -3.70
C LYS A 167 -24.26 -8.41 -3.08
N GLU A 168 -24.45 -8.40 -1.77
CA GLU A 168 -25.10 -7.30 -1.06
C GLU A 168 -24.14 -6.13 -0.82
N ILE A 169 -22.91 -6.41 -0.39
CA ILE A 169 -21.97 -5.36 0.03
C ILE A 169 -21.18 -4.74 -1.14
N CYS A 170 -20.93 -5.49 -2.22
CA CYS A 170 -20.10 -5.03 -3.34
C CYS A 170 -20.64 -3.83 -4.12
N PRO A 171 -21.95 -3.69 -4.36
CA PRO A 171 -22.52 -2.48 -4.96
C PRO A 171 -22.17 -1.20 -4.19
N VAL A 172 -21.99 -1.29 -2.87
CA VAL A 172 -21.64 -0.17 -1.99
C VAL A 172 -20.11 -0.05 -1.87
N LEU A 173 -19.45 -1.08 -1.33
CA LEU A 173 -18.02 -1.02 -0.98
C LEU A 173 -17.10 -1.10 -2.19
N GLY A 174 -17.54 -1.69 -3.29
CA GLY A 174 -16.76 -1.74 -4.53
C GLY A 174 -16.40 -0.36 -5.06
N ARG A 175 -17.14 0.69 -4.70
CA ARG A 175 -16.89 2.08 -5.11
C ARG A 175 -15.80 2.77 -4.31
N GLU A 176 -15.47 2.24 -3.13
CA GLU A 176 -14.59 2.89 -2.16
C GLU A 176 -13.10 2.77 -2.53
N SER A 177 -12.73 1.78 -3.35
CA SER A 177 -11.38 1.69 -3.94
C SER A 177 -11.32 0.77 -5.15
N ASP A 178 -10.25 0.90 -5.94
CA ASP A 178 -9.97 -0.01 -7.06
C ASP A 178 -9.72 -1.46 -6.59
N GLU A 179 -9.04 -1.63 -5.44
CA GLU A 179 -8.80 -2.95 -4.83
C GLU A 179 -10.10 -3.63 -4.42
N LEU A 180 -11.04 -2.89 -3.83
CA LEU A 180 -12.37 -3.42 -3.51
C LEU A 180 -13.14 -3.78 -4.77
N THR A 181 -13.02 -2.97 -5.83
CA THR A 181 -13.60 -3.30 -7.14
C THR A 181 -13.06 -4.65 -7.66
N ASN A 182 -11.74 -4.85 -7.60
CA ASN A 182 -11.09 -6.09 -8.01
C ASN A 182 -11.61 -7.30 -7.23
N LEU A 183 -11.70 -7.17 -5.90
CA LEU A 183 -12.16 -8.27 -5.05
C LEU A 183 -13.65 -8.59 -5.29
N CYS A 184 -14.47 -7.57 -5.56
CA CYS A 184 -15.89 -7.72 -5.85
C CYS A 184 -16.18 -8.37 -7.20
N LEU A 185 -15.35 -8.14 -8.21
CA LEU A 185 -15.44 -8.80 -9.52
C LEU A 185 -14.89 -10.23 -9.52
N ASN A 186 -14.07 -10.59 -8.53
CA ASN A 186 -13.43 -11.90 -8.39
C ASN A 186 -13.97 -12.68 -7.18
N GLN A 187 -15.29 -12.72 -7.00
CA GLN A 187 -15.92 -13.23 -5.77
C GLN A 187 -15.49 -14.65 -5.37
N GLU A 188 -15.28 -15.56 -6.32
CA GLU A 188 -14.89 -16.94 -6.03
C GLU A 188 -13.54 -17.01 -5.30
N ASP A 189 -12.50 -16.39 -5.88
CA ASP A 189 -11.17 -16.36 -5.27
C ASP A 189 -11.12 -15.48 -4.03
N THR A 190 -11.88 -14.38 -4.03
CA THR A 190 -12.06 -13.51 -2.86
C THR A 190 -12.63 -14.30 -1.68
N CYS A 191 -13.69 -15.09 -1.88
CA CYS A 191 -14.29 -15.88 -0.82
C CYS A 191 -13.37 -16.99 -0.29
N LYS A 192 -12.65 -17.69 -1.17
CA LYS A 192 -11.62 -18.67 -0.75
C LYS A 192 -10.56 -18.03 0.16
N ASN A 193 -10.16 -16.80 -0.14
CA ASN A 193 -9.18 -16.08 0.66
C ASN A 193 -9.78 -15.57 1.97
N ILE A 194 -10.99 -15.01 1.95
CA ILE A 194 -11.69 -14.52 3.15
C ILE A 194 -11.90 -15.65 4.17
N ILE A 195 -12.30 -16.85 3.71
CA ILE A 195 -12.49 -18.01 4.59
C ILE A 195 -11.18 -18.43 5.26
N LYS A 196 -10.06 -18.45 4.52
CA LYS A 196 -8.74 -18.75 5.09
C LYS A 196 -8.31 -17.70 6.12
N GLU A 197 -8.51 -16.42 5.81
CA GLU A 197 -8.19 -15.32 6.72
C GLU A 197 -9.05 -15.35 7.99
N LYS A 198 -10.34 -15.69 7.86
CA LYS A 198 -11.25 -15.91 8.97
C LYS A 198 -10.69 -16.93 9.96
N ASP A 199 -10.28 -18.11 9.47
CA ASP A 199 -9.76 -19.19 10.32
C ASP A 199 -8.46 -18.77 11.03
N ASN A 200 -7.57 -18.07 10.32
CA ASN A 200 -6.34 -17.52 10.89
C ASN A 200 -6.63 -16.48 11.98
N LYS A 201 -7.60 -15.58 11.76
CA LYS A 201 -8.00 -14.55 12.71
C LYS A 201 -8.65 -15.15 13.95
N CYS A 202 -9.55 -16.13 13.79
CA CYS A 202 -10.15 -16.84 14.93
C CYS A 202 -9.09 -17.55 15.77
N THR A 203 -8.16 -18.27 15.13
CA THR A 203 -7.07 -18.96 15.83
C THR A 203 -6.19 -17.98 16.62
N THR A 204 -5.81 -16.86 15.99
CA THR A 204 -4.97 -15.83 16.62
C THR A 204 -5.70 -15.14 17.77
N LEU A 205 -6.96 -14.78 17.56
CA LEU A 205 -7.80 -14.12 18.57
C LEU A 205 -8.00 -15.03 19.80
N LYS A 206 -8.34 -16.30 19.58
CA LYS A 206 -8.47 -17.31 20.65
C LYS A 206 -7.22 -17.39 21.53
N ALA A 207 -6.04 -17.44 20.91
CA ALA A 207 -4.76 -17.50 21.61
C ALA A 207 -4.47 -16.21 22.39
N ASN A 208 -4.72 -15.05 21.78
CA ASN A 208 -4.47 -13.75 22.39
C ASN A 208 -5.41 -13.48 23.58
N VAL A 209 -6.71 -13.78 23.42
CA VAL A 209 -7.71 -13.64 24.50
C VAL A 209 -7.39 -14.60 25.64
N ALA A 210 -7.07 -15.87 25.37
CA ALA A 210 -6.68 -16.81 26.41
C ALA A 210 -5.43 -16.34 27.19
N THR A 211 -4.44 -15.80 26.48
CA THR A 211 -3.24 -15.23 27.11
C THR A 211 -3.58 -14.02 27.99
N ALA A 212 -4.44 -13.12 27.49
CA ALA A 212 -4.88 -11.95 28.24
C ALA A 212 -5.70 -12.34 29.49
N LEU A 213 -6.53 -13.38 29.41
CA LEU A 213 -7.30 -13.84 30.57
C LEU A 213 -6.42 -14.49 31.65
N GLY A 214 -5.34 -15.18 31.25
CA GLY A 214 -4.38 -15.81 32.16
C GLY A 214 -3.36 -14.83 32.77
N SER A 215 -2.99 -13.77 32.05
CA SER A 215 -2.07 -12.72 32.52
C SER A 215 -2.59 -11.34 32.13
N PHE A 216 -3.65 -10.91 32.80
CA PHE A 216 -4.38 -9.69 32.46
C PHE A 216 -3.54 -8.42 32.52
N ARG A 217 -3.65 -7.62 31.46
CA ARG A 217 -3.05 -6.29 31.32
C ARG A 217 -4.10 -5.36 30.73
N LYS A 218 -4.43 -4.27 31.43
CA LYS A 218 -5.45 -3.32 30.98
C LYS A 218 -5.10 -2.68 29.63
N GLU A 219 -3.81 -2.59 29.32
CA GLU A 219 -3.30 -1.99 28.08
C GLU A 219 -3.71 -2.78 26.83
N THR A 220 -4.00 -4.08 26.95
CA THR A 220 -4.42 -4.92 25.82
C THR A 220 -5.93 -4.91 25.59
N CYS A 221 -6.72 -4.28 26.47
CA CYS A 221 -8.17 -4.33 26.42
C CYS A 221 -8.74 -3.76 25.11
N LEU A 222 -8.41 -2.51 24.77
CA LEU A 222 -9.03 -1.85 23.60
C LEU A 222 -8.76 -2.62 22.29
N GLU A 223 -7.50 -3.02 22.07
CA GLU A 223 -7.10 -3.77 20.88
C GLU A 223 -7.81 -5.13 20.78
N LEU A 224 -7.90 -5.89 21.88
CA LEU A 224 -8.55 -7.20 21.85
C LEU A 224 -10.08 -7.11 21.80
N LEU A 225 -10.67 -6.09 22.43
CA LEU A 225 -12.12 -5.86 22.35
C LEU A 225 -12.55 -5.43 20.94
N GLU A 226 -11.74 -4.61 20.25
CA GLU A 226 -11.95 -4.31 18.83
C GLU A 226 -11.94 -5.59 17.99
N GLN A 227 -10.93 -6.44 18.18
CA GLN A 227 -10.83 -7.71 17.45
C GLN A 227 -12.01 -8.65 17.75
N CYS A 228 -12.42 -8.74 19.02
CA CYS A 228 -13.61 -9.49 19.42
C CYS A 228 -14.85 -8.94 18.69
N TYR A 229 -15.05 -7.62 18.66
CA TYR A 229 -16.19 -7.01 17.98
C TYR A 229 -16.26 -7.37 16.49
N PHE A 230 -15.15 -7.30 15.76
CA PHE A 230 -15.17 -7.51 14.31
C PHE A 230 -15.13 -8.97 13.87
N TYR A 231 -14.44 -9.85 14.62
CA TYR A 231 -14.14 -11.19 14.11
C TYR A 231 -14.87 -12.31 14.83
N ILE A 232 -15.33 -12.12 16.07
CA ILE A 232 -15.78 -13.24 16.90
C ILE A 232 -17.03 -13.92 16.36
N GLY A 233 -17.91 -13.18 15.68
CA GLY A 233 -19.13 -13.73 15.09
C GLY A 233 -18.89 -14.79 14.01
N ASN A 234 -17.65 -14.91 13.52
CA ASN A 234 -17.25 -15.90 12.53
C ASN A 234 -16.48 -17.10 13.12
N CYS A 235 -16.27 -17.12 14.44
CA CYS A 235 -15.52 -18.13 15.18
C CYS A 235 -16.45 -19.12 15.92
N GLU A 236 -15.89 -20.07 16.66
CA GLU A 236 -16.65 -21.06 17.43
C GLU A 236 -17.31 -20.43 18.68
N ASP A 237 -18.41 -21.03 19.15
CA ASP A 237 -19.16 -20.56 20.32
C ASP A 237 -18.29 -20.40 21.58
N ASP A 238 -17.35 -21.31 21.80
CA ASP A 238 -16.40 -21.26 22.93
C ASP A 238 -15.50 -20.00 22.89
N ASP A 239 -15.21 -19.49 21.69
CA ASP A 239 -14.40 -18.29 21.53
C ASP A 239 -15.23 -17.03 21.86
N ILE A 240 -16.53 -17.04 21.51
CA ILE A 240 -17.48 -15.98 21.87
C ILE A 240 -17.52 -15.81 23.40
N ILE A 241 -17.60 -16.91 24.14
CA ILE A 241 -17.63 -16.89 25.61
C ILE A 241 -16.38 -16.21 26.19
N LYS A 242 -15.19 -16.49 25.63
CA LYS A 242 -13.93 -15.90 26.11
C LYS A 242 -13.85 -14.39 25.83
N CYS A 243 -14.36 -13.94 24.69
CA CYS A 243 -14.46 -12.51 24.40
C CYS A 243 -15.40 -11.79 25.37
N ILE A 244 -16.51 -12.42 25.76
CA ILE A 244 -17.42 -11.89 26.78
C ILE A 244 -16.73 -11.80 28.15
N GLU A 245 -15.99 -12.84 28.56
CA GLU A 245 -15.22 -12.81 29.81
C GLU A 245 -14.17 -11.68 29.81
N LEU A 246 -13.46 -11.51 28.69
CA LEU A 246 -12.50 -10.42 28.53
C LEU A 246 -13.19 -9.04 28.64
N GLY A 247 -14.36 -8.89 28.03
CA GLY A 247 -15.21 -7.71 28.15
C GLY A 247 -15.50 -7.36 29.61
N GLY A 248 -15.92 -8.35 30.40
CA GLY A 248 -16.17 -8.18 31.84
C GLY A 248 -14.93 -7.67 32.60
N LYS A 249 -13.76 -8.30 32.41
CA LYS A 249 -12.52 -7.88 33.07
C LYS A 249 -12.05 -6.48 32.66
N CYS A 250 -12.21 -6.12 31.39
CA CYS A 250 -11.87 -4.78 30.90
C CYS A 250 -12.83 -3.72 31.49
N GLN A 251 -14.11 -4.05 31.61
CA GLN A 251 -15.11 -3.17 32.22
C GLN A 251 -14.84 -2.93 33.70
N GLU A 252 -14.34 -3.92 34.46
CA GLU A 252 -13.88 -3.73 35.85
C GLU A 252 -12.75 -2.69 35.96
N GLN A 253 -12.01 -2.45 34.88
CA GLN A 253 -10.98 -1.41 34.78
C GLN A 253 -11.50 -0.08 34.20
N ASN A 254 -12.82 0.05 34.00
CA ASN A 254 -13.47 1.16 33.31
C ASN A 254 -13.00 1.32 31.85
N ILE A 255 -12.66 0.21 31.18
CA ILE A 255 -12.30 0.19 29.76
C ILE A 255 -13.42 -0.51 28.98
N ALA A 256 -14.04 0.21 28.06
CA ALA A 256 -15.01 -0.32 27.12
C ALA A 256 -14.60 0.08 25.69
N TYR A 257 -14.75 -0.84 24.76
CA TYR A 257 -14.62 -0.54 23.34
C TYR A 257 -15.94 0.04 22.84
N ILE A 258 -15.86 1.16 22.12
CA ILE A 258 -17.01 1.80 21.49
C ILE A 258 -16.94 1.40 20.01
N PRO A 259 -17.89 0.59 19.51
CA PRO A 259 -17.99 0.27 18.10
C PRO A 259 -18.10 1.52 17.22
N PRO A 260 -17.59 1.46 15.97
CA PRO A 260 -17.85 2.53 15.02
C PRO A 260 -19.33 2.56 14.65
N GLY A 261 -19.81 3.75 14.27
CA GLY A 261 -21.21 4.02 13.99
C GLY A 261 -21.80 5.10 14.90
N PRO A 262 -23.00 5.60 14.60
CA PRO A 262 -23.71 6.54 15.45
C PRO A 262 -24.01 5.90 16.81
N ASP A 263 -23.90 6.69 17.89
CA ASP A 263 -24.48 6.32 19.18
C ASP A 263 -25.94 5.89 18.99
N PHE A 264 -26.47 5.04 19.87
CA PHE A 264 -27.87 4.61 19.86
C PHE A 264 -28.80 5.80 20.14
N ASP A 265 -28.95 6.64 19.13
CA ASP A 265 -29.81 7.80 19.04
C ASP A 265 -30.88 7.43 18.01
N PRO A 266 -32.08 7.02 18.46
CA PRO A 266 -33.14 6.57 17.57
C PRO A 266 -33.68 7.70 16.66
N THR A 267 -33.17 8.92 16.79
CA THR A 267 -33.47 10.05 15.90
C THR A 267 -32.48 10.19 14.74
N ARG A 268 -31.35 9.48 14.78
CA ARG A 268 -30.35 9.48 13.70
C ARG A 268 -30.65 8.39 12.68
N PRO A 269 -30.26 8.60 11.40
CA PRO A 269 -30.29 7.54 10.40
C PRO A 269 -29.50 6.31 10.86
N GLU A 270 -29.90 5.14 10.38
CA GLU A 270 -29.12 3.92 10.54
C GLU A 270 -27.71 4.10 9.97
N ALA A 271 -26.76 3.44 10.63
CA ALA A 271 -25.37 3.43 10.21
C ALA A 271 -25.24 2.87 8.79
N THR A 272 -24.40 3.50 7.97
CA THR A 272 -24.02 2.95 6.68
C THR A 272 -23.07 1.76 6.87
N ILE A 273 -23.01 0.86 5.89
CA ILE A 273 -22.06 -0.27 5.88
C ILE A 273 -20.61 0.21 6.09
N ALA A 274 -20.25 1.38 5.52
CA ALA A 274 -18.91 1.94 5.66
C ALA A 274 -18.61 2.41 7.11
N GLU A 275 -19.60 2.97 7.80
CA GLU A 275 -19.48 3.35 9.21
C GLU A 275 -19.40 2.11 10.11
N ASP A 276 -20.27 1.13 9.89
CA ASP A 276 -20.34 -0.10 10.70
C ASP A 276 -19.04 -0.93 10.72
N ILE A 277 -18.26 -0.86 9.65
CA ILE A 277 -16.98 -1.58 9.52
C ILE A 277 -15.77 -0.74 9.96
N GLY A 278 -15.98 0.55 10.28
CA GLY A 278 -14.91 1.50 10.55
C GLY A 278 -14.00 1.73 9.34
N LEU A 279 -14.59 1.96 8.16
CA LEU A 279 -13.83 2.14 6.91
C LEU A 279 -12.88 3.34 6.99
N GLU A 280 -13.34 4.45 7.56
CA GLU A 280 -12.55 5.67 7.70
C GLU A 280 -11.33 5.44 8.61
N GLU A 281 -11.49 4.72 9.71
CA GLU A 281 -10.41 4.35 10.62
C GLU A 281 -9.37 3.46 9.92
N LEU A 282 -9.81 2.49 9.12
CA LEU A 282 -8.91 1.63 8.34
C LEU A 282 -8.09 2.45 7.34
N TYR A 283 -8.70 3.45 6.70
CA TYR A 283 -8.01 4.31 5.74
C TYR A 283 -7.04 5.25 6.46
N LYS A 284 -7.43 5.86 7.58
CA LYS A 284 -6.53 6.66 8.43
C LYS A 284 -5.34 5.85 8.94
N GLU A 285 -5.53 4.58 9.28
CA GLU A 285 -4.43 3.69 9.66
C GLU A 285 -3.50 3.37 8.49
N ALA A 286 -4.01 3.34 7.26
CA ALA A 286 -3.17 3.21 6.06
C ALA A 286 -2.38 4.50 5.77
N GLU A 287 -2.98 5.66 5.99
CA GLU A 287 -2.33 6.96 5.84
C GLU A 287 -1.17 7.16 6.82
N LYS A 288 -1.23 6.56 8.01
CA LYS A 288 -0.09 6.50 8.93
C LYS A 288 1.13 5.78 8.33
N ASP A 289 0.95 4.94 7.32
CA ASP A 289 2.04 4.32 6.57
C ASP A 289 2.29 5.04 5.25
N GLY A 290 1.75 6.26 5.04
CA GLY A 290 1.87 7.02 3.80
C GLY A 290 1.04 6.48 2.64
N VAL A 291 0.12 5.54 2.90
CA VAL A 291 -0.70 4.90 1.87
C VAL A 291 -2.07 5.55 1.84
N PHE A 292 -2.33 6.27 0.76
CA PHE A 292 -3.63 6.89 0.51
C PHE A 292 -4.54 5.93 -0.26
N ILE A 293 -5.78 5.78 0.21
CA ILE A 293 -6.82 5.00 -0.45
C ILE A 293 -7.99 5.95 -0.68
N GLY A 294 -8.28 6.20 -1.96
CA GLY A 294 -9.36 7.09 -2.37
C GLY A 294 -10.44 6.34 -3.13
N LYS A 295 -11.63 6.94 -3.18
CA LYS A 295 -12.76 6.44 -3.97
C LYS A 295 -12.37 6.25 -5.43
N ASN A 296 -12.88 5.19 -6.04
CA ASN A 296 -12.62 4.89 -7.44
C ASN A 296 -13.35 5.90 -8.33
N HIS A 297 -12.58 6.66 -9.12
CA HIS A 297 -13.10 7.70 -10.00
C HIS A 297 -13.38 7.23 -11.43
N LEU A 298 -12.91 6.05 -11.84
CA LEU A 298 -13.04 5.52 -13.20
C LEU A 298 -13.86 4.23 -13.19
N ARG A 299 -15.19 4.39 -13.15
CA ARG A 299 -16.16 3.27 -13.07
C ARG A 299 -17.06 3.15 -14.31
N ASP A 300 -16.66 3.78 -15.41
CA ASP A 300 -17.42 3.71 -16.65
C ASP A 300 -17.32 2.33 -17.33
N ALA A 301 -18.13 2.13 -18.39
CA ALA A 301 -18.17 0.88 -19.13
C ALA A 301 -16.80 0.54 -19.74
N THR A 302 -16.07 1.52 -20.25
CA THR A 302 -14.76 1.30 -20.87
C THR A 302 -13.76 0.78 -19.84
N ALA A 303 -13.67 1.39 -18.66
CA ALA A 303 -12.80 0.96 -17.58
C ALA A 303 -13.11 -0.48 -17.14
N LEU A 304 -14.39 -0.80 -16.90
CA LEU A 304 -14.82 -2.15 -16.54
C LEU A 304 -14.44 -3.17 -17.63
N LEU A 305 -14.75 -2.89 -18.89
CA LEU A 305 -14.47 -3.82 -19.99
C LEU A 305 -12.96 -4.06 -20.17
N VAL A 306 -12.14 -3.02 -20.02
CA VAL A 306 -10.67 -3.17 -20.02
C VAL A 306 -10.20 -4.05 -18.88
N PHE A 307 -10.74 -3.86 -17.68
CA PHE A 307 -10.42 -4.67 -16.52
C PHE A 307 -10.76 -6.15 -16.75
N LEU A 308 -11.95 -6.45 -17.27
CA LEU A 308 -12.41 -7.82 -17.53
C LEU A 308 -11.51 -8.59 -18.51
N ILE A 309 -10.81 -7.89 -19.41
CA ILE A 309 -9.90 -8.52 -20.38
C ILE A 309 -8.41 -8.45 -19.97
N LYS A 310 -8.09 -7.87 -18.81
CA LYS A 310 -6.70 -7.56 -18.36
C LYS A 310 -5.79 -8.79 -18.30
N ASP A 311 -6.35 -9.95 -17.94
CA ASP A 311 -5.60 -11.20 -17.76
C ASP A 311 -5.95 -12.27 -18.83
N SER A 312 -6.59 -11.86 -19.93
CA SER A 312 -6.87 -12.75 -21.05
C SER A 312 -5.60 -13.05 -21.86
N ASN A 313 -5.03 -14.24 -21.66
CA ASN A 313 -3.92 -14.77 -22.45
C ASN A 313 -4.32 -15.20 -23.88
N SER A 314 -5.54 -14.90 -24.30
CA SER A 314 -6.06 -15.26 -25.61
C SER A 314 -5.35 -14.47 -26.73
N LYS A 315 -5.12 -15.11 -27.87
CA LYS A 315 -4.61 -14.44 -29.09
C LYS A 315 -5.69 -13.68 -29.86
N LYS A 316 -6.93 -13.69 -29.37
CA LYS A 316 -8.07 -13.01 -30.00
C LYS A 316 -7.93 -11.49 -29.95
N GLU A 317 -8.64 -10.82 -30.86
CA GLU A 317 -8.84 -9.37 -30.84
C GLU A 317 -9.55 -8.95 -29.54
N ASP A 318 -9.27 -7.72 -29.09
CA ASP A 318 -9.84 -7.18 -27.84
C ASP A 318 -11.38 -7.17 -27.85
N LYS A 319 -12.02 -6.98 -29.01
CA LYS A 319 -13.48 -7.05 -29.16
C LYS A 319 -14.05 -8.42 -28.79
N GLU A 320 -13.41 -9.51 -29.24
CA GLU A 320 -13.88 -10.87 -29.00
C GLU A 320 -13.61 -11.28 -27.55
N LYS A 321 -12.45 -10.89 -27.02
CA LYS A 321 -12.12 -11.05 -25.60
C LYS A 321 -13.14 -10.35 -24.71
N CYS A 322 -13.52 -9.13 -25.10
CA CYS A 322 -14.52 -8.33 -24.40
C CYS A 322 -15.87 -9.04 -24.40
N LYS A 323 -16.37 -9.48 -25.56
CA LYS A 323 -17.65 -10.21 -25.66
C LYS A 323 -17.66 -11.47 -24.78
N GLU A 324 -16.57 -12.25 -24.79
CA GLU A 324 -16.45 -13.47 -23.97
C GLU A 324 -16.39 -13.18 -22.46
N ALA A 325 -15.58 -12.21 -22.05
CA ALA A 325 -15.43 -11.84 -20.64
C ALA A 325 -16.72 -11.20 -20.09
N LEU A 326 -17.37 -10.34 -20.88
CA LEU A 326 -18.64 -9.73 -20.53
C LEU A 326 -19.75 -10.79 -20.42
N GLN A 327 -19.84 -11.74 -21.36
CA GLN A 327 -20.81 -12.84 -21.28
C GLN A 327 -20.67 -13.65 -19.99
N LYS A 328 -19.44 -13.87 -19.51
CA LYS A 328 -19.20 -14.53 -18.22
C LYS A 328 -19.69 -13.67 -17.06
N SER A 329 -19.40 -12.38 -17.09
CA SER A 329 -19.76 -11.40 -16.04
C SER A 329 -21.27 -11.18 -15.95
N CYS A 330 -21.99 -11.23 -17.08
CA CYS A 330 -23.45 -11.12 -17.10
C CYS A 330 -24.19 -12.24 -16.37
N LYS A 331 -23.51 -13.30 -15.93
CA LYS A 331 -24.12 -14.30 -15.03
C LYS A 331 -24.37 -13.76 -13.62
N ASN A 332 -23.67 -12.69 -13.23
CA ASN A 332 -23.80 -12.03 -11.93
C ASN A 332 -23.76 -10.51 -12.09
N PRO A 333 -24.76 -9.88 -12.73
CA PRO A 333 -24.72 -8.46 -13.08
C PRO A 333 -24.65 -7.52 -11.85
N HIS A 334 -25.01 -8.00 -10.65
CA HIS A 334 -24.93 -7.23 -9.41
C HIS A 334 -23.50 -7.02 -8.88
N GLU A 335 -22.49 -7.67 -9.47
CA GLU A 335 -21.09 -7.50 -9.06
C GLU A 335 -20.56 -6.08 -9.32
N HIS A 336 -21.15 -5.36 -10.28
CA HIS A 336 -20.76 -4.00 -10.63
C HIS A 336 -21.92 -3.26 -11.30
N GLU A 337 -22.25 -2.07 -10.81
CA GLU A 337 -23.37 -1.22 -11.31
C GLU A 337 -23.42 -1.10 -12.85
N THR A 338 -22.26 -0.90 -13.49
CA THR A 338 -22.15 -0.76 -14.94
C THR A 338 -22.57 -2.01 -15.73
N LEU A 339 -22.56 -3.20 -15.13
CA LEU A 339 -23.02 -4.43 -15.78
C LEU A 339 -24.52 -4.41 -16.06
N GLU A 340 -25.32 -3.67 -15.28
CA GLU A 340 -26.77 -3.59 -15.46
C GLU A 340 -27.16 -3.11 -16.87
N ASN A 341 -26.39 -2.19 -17.46
CA ASN A 341 -26.61 -1.69 -18.81
C ASN A 341 -25.94 -2.55 -19.90
N LEU A 342 -24.83 -3.19 -19.57
CA LEU A 342 -24.05 -4.01 -20.51
C LEU A 342 -24.67 -5.41 -20.71
N CYS A 343 -25.53 -5.84 -19.80
CA CYS A 343 -26.18 -7.14 -19.79
C CYS A 343 -27.69 -7.02 -20.02
N LYS A 344 -28.29 -8.05 -20.63
CA LYS A 344 -29.73 -8.26 -20.77
C LYS A 344 -30.07 -9.59 -20.13
N GLY A 345 -30.37 -9.56 -18.83
CA GLY A 345 -30.43 -10.79 -18.02
C GLY A 345 -29.06 -11.44 -17.96
N ASN A 346 -28.97 -12.73 -18.31
CA ASN A 346 -27.74 -13.52 -18.25
C ASN A 346 -26.91 -13.49 -19.56
N THR A 347 -27.22 -12.59 -20.48
CA THR A 347 -26.55 -12.45 -21.79
C THR A 347 -26.12 -11.00 -22.05
N LEU A 348 -25.32 -10.75 -23.07
CA LEU A 348 -25.02 -9.38 -23.51
C LEU A 348 -26.30 -8.63 -23.92
N SER A 349 -26.31 -7.32 -23.67
CA SER A 349 -27.23 -6.39 -24.33
C SER A 349 -26.65 -5.89 -25.65
N ASP A 350 -27.50 -5.34 -26.54
CA ASP A 350 -27.06 -4.68 -27.77
C ASP A 350 -26.08 -3.53 -27.46
N TYR A 351 -26.28 -2.84 -26.33
CA TYR A 351 -25.37 -1.81 -25.85
C TYR A 351 -24.01 -2.39 -25.45
N GLY A 352 -24.00 -3.52 -24.71
CA GLY A 352 -22.77 -4.22 -24.33
C GLY A 352 -21.99 -4.73 -25.53
N GLU A 353 -22.68 -5.29 -26.52
CA GLU A 353 -22.06 -5.75 -27.76
C GLU A 353 -21.40 -4.60 -28.53
N LYS A 354 -22.14 -3.50 -28.74
CA LYS A 354 -21.62 -2.28 -29.36
C LYS A 354 -20.44 -1.69 -28.59
N LYS A 355 -20.50 -1.69 -27.25
CA LYS A 355 -19.40 -1.18 -26.43
C LYS A 355 -18.12 -2.01 -26.54
N CYS A 356 -18.23 -3.32 -26.71
CA CYS A 356 -17.07 -4.16 -27.01
C CYS A 356 -16.47 -3.86 -28.40
N GLU A 357 -17.28 -3.47 -29.38
CA GLU A 357 -16.80 -3.07 -30.71
C GLU A 357 -16.06 -1.73 -30.69
N GLU A 358 -16.54 -0.78 -29.88
CA GLU A 358 -15.93 0.55 -29.70
C GLU A 358 -14.75 0.58 -28.72
N LEU A 359 -14.47 -0.54 -28.02
CA LEU A 359 -13.55 -0.58 -26.89
C LEU A 359 -12.15 -0.06 -27.23
N GLN A 360 -11.58 -0.46 -28.36
CA GLN A 360 -10.24 -0.04 -28.76
C GLN A 360 -10.14 1.48 -28.96
N ASP A 361 -11.16 2.07 -29.57
CA ASP A 361 -11.21 3.52 -29.82
C ASP A 361 -11.39 4.30 -28.52
N ASP A 362 -12.22 3.81 -27.61
CA ASP A 362 -12.44 4.42 -26.30
C ASP A 362 -11.19 4.30 -25.42
N VAL A 363 -10.47 3.17 -25.47
CA VAL A 363 -9.16 3.01 -24.83
C VAL A 363 -8.16 4.01 -25.40
N ASN A 364 -8.07 4.14 -26.73
CA ASN A 364 -7.14 5.08 -27.37
C ASN A 364 -7.40 6.53 -26.96
N LYS A 365 -8.67 6.96 -26.87
CA LYS A 365 -9.05 8.28 -26.37
C LYS A 365 -8.63 8.46 -24.90
N THR A 366 -8.91 7.46 -24.08
CA THR A 366 -8.60 7.47 -22.64
C THR A 366 -7.09 7.54 -22.41
N CYS A 367 -6.30 6.79 -23.17
CA CYS A 367 -4.85 6.82 -23.10
C CYS A 367 -4.29 8.21 -23.45
N LYS A 368 -4.83 8.89 -24.47
CA LYS A 368 -4.41 10.27 -24.78
C LYS A 368 -4.64 11.23 -23.62
N ILE A 369 -5.81 11.14 -22.96
CA ILE A 369 -6.12 11.94 -21.78
C ILE A 369 -5.17 11.61 -20.63
N PHE A 370 -4.96 10.32 -20.37
CA PHE A 370 -4.05 9.86 -19.32
C PHE A 370 -2.62 10.35 -19.56
N THR A 371 -2.07 10.16 -20.76
CA THR A 371 -0.72 10.64 -21.13
C THR A 371 -0.58 12.15 -20.91
N SER A 372 -1.58 12.96 -21.30
CA SER A 372 -1.57 14.41 -21.01
C SER A 372 -1.45 14.68 -19.52
N LYS A 373 -2.30 14.05 -18.70
CA LYS A 373 -2.29 14.24 -17.24
C LYS A 373 -0.96 13.88 -16.61
N VAL A 374 -0.34 12.78 -17.05
CA VAL A 374 0.96 12.34 -16.51
C VAL A 374 2.08 13.32 -16.87
N ILE A 375 2.06 13.87 -18.09
CA ILE A 375 3.02 14.89 -18.54
C ILE A 375 2.83 16.19 -17.75
N ASP A 376 1.59 16.67 -17.63
CA ASP A 376 1.26 17.92 -16.93
C ASP A 376 1.70 17.88 -15.46
N ASN A 377 1.64 16.69 -14.85
CA ASN A 377 2.09 16.45 -13.47
C ASN A 377 3.59 16.13 -13.34
N ARG A 378 4.37 16.19 -14.43
CA ARG A 378 5.82 15.89 -14.45
C ARG A 378 6.17 14.48 -13.98
N LEU A 379 5.25 13.54 -14.17
CA LEU A 379 5.41 12.12 -13.83
C LEU A 379 5.97 11.31 -15.01
N PHE A 380 6.05 11.95 -16.18
CA PHE A 380 6.54 11.41 -17.43
C PHE A 380 7.03 12.55 -18.32
N ASP A 381 8.17 12.36 -18.99
CA ASP A 381 8.75 13.33 -19.92
C ASP A 381 9.09 12.63 -21.25
N PRO A 382 8.26 12.79 -22.30
CA PRO A 382 8.49 12.15 -23.58
C PRO A 382 9.70 12.74 -24.33
N THR A 383 10.19 13.93 -23.94
CA THR A 383 11.24 14.65 -24.67
C THR A 383 12.65 14.21 -24.28
N LYS A 384 12.81 13.56 -23.12
CA LYS A 384 14.09 13.05 -22.63
C LYS A 384 14.50 11.71 -23.26
N GLY A 385 13.75 11.22 -24.26
CA GLY A 385 14.07 10.03 -25.04
C GLY A 385 13.93 8.71 -24.30
N ASN A 386 13.91 8.74 -22.97
CA ASN A 386 13.74 7.56 -22.14
C ASN A 386 12.50 7.75 -21.26
N ASN A 387 11.51 6.91 -21.50
CA ASN A 387 10.43 6.59 -20.57
C ASN A 387 11.10 6.07 -19.29
N GLU A 388 11.54 6.93 -18.37
CA GLU A 388 12.39 6.53 -17.24
C GLU A 388 11.65 6.60 -15.92
N ILE A 389 12.02 5.69 -15.01
CA ILE A 389 11.59 5.74 -13.63
C ILE A 389 12.26 6.93 -12.95
N VAL A 390 11.44 7.75 -12.30
CA VAL A 390 11.92 8.92 -11.56
C VAL A 390 12.38 8.48 -10.18
N GLY A 391 13.64 8.78 -9.84
CA GLY A 391 14.18 8.53 -8.50
C GLY A 391 13.48 9.36 -7.43
N TRP A 392 13.50 8.91 -6.18
CA TRP A 392 12.70 9.48 -5.07
C TRP A 392 12.77 11.00 -4.93
N GLU A 393 13.97 11.57 -5.05
CA GLU A 393 14.18 13.01 -4.91
C GLU A 393 13.60 13.82 -6.07
N GLY A 394 13.51 13.22 -7.27
CA GLY A 394 12.95 13.84 -8.46
C GLY A 394 11.42 13.76 -8.54
N LEU A 395 10.78 12.95 -7.69
CA LEU A 395 9.33 12.82 -7.68
C LEU A 395 8.67 14.13 -7.22
N PRO A 396 7.59 14.56 -7.90
CA PRO A 396 6.88 15.77 -7.53
C PRO A 396 6.25 15.65 -6.13
N THR A 397 5.96 16.78 -5.50
CA THR A 397 5.40 16.84 -4.14
C THR A 397 4.03 17.51 -4.06
N PHE A 398 3.50 17.97 -5.21
CA PHE A 398 2.31 18.82 -5.28
C PHE A 398 1.02 18.07 -5.63
N LEU A 399 1.05 16.74 -5.83
CA LEU A 399 -0.18 15.98 -6.08
C LEU A 399 -1.13 16.10 -4.89
N SER A 400 -2.42 16.27 -5.16
CA SER A 400 -3.45 16.18 -4.12
C SER A 400 -3.87 14.72 -3.86
N ASN A 401 -4.63 14.50 -2.78
CA ASN A 401 -5.32 13.22 -2.56
C ASN A 401 -6.20 12.86 -3.77
N GLU A 402 -6.90 13.84 -4.33
CA GLU A 402 -7.79 13.65 -5.47
C GLU A 402 -7.02 13.30 -6.75
N ASP A 403 -5.86 13.92 -6.99
CA ASP A 403 -4.99 13.55 -8.11
C ASP A 403 -4.50 12.11 -7.97
N CYS A 404 -4.08 11.72 -6.77
CA CYS A 404 -3.67 10.36 -6.47
C CYS A 404 -4.80 9.35 -6.71
N ALA A 405 -6.00 9.58 -6.17
CA ALA A 405 -7.13 8.69 -6.40
C ALA A 405 -7.42 8.52 -7.90
N LYS A 406 -7.48 9.63 -8.65
CA LYS A 406 -7.76 9.60 -10.09
C LYS A 406 -6.67 8.89 -10.89
N LEU A 407 -5.41 9.24 -10.68
CA LEU A 407 -4.27 8.69 -11.43
C LEU A 407 -4.03 7.21 -11.09
N GLU A 408 -4.21 6.81 -9.83
CA GLU A 408 -4.18 5.40 -9.43
C GLU A 408 -5.28 4.60 -10.12
N SER A 409 -6.51 5.10 -10.20
CA SER A 409 -7.57 4.42 -10.95
C SER A 409 -7.21 4.29 -12.43
N TYR A 410 -6.63 5.32 -13.07
CA TYR A 410 -6.14 5.18 -14.45
C TYR A 410 -5.12 4.04 -14.57
N CYS A 411 -4.18 3.94 -13.63
CA CYS A 411 -3.20 2.88 -13.61
C CYS A 411 -3.81 1.50 -13.38
N PHE A 412 -4.76 1.39 -12.46
CA PHE A 412 -5.45 0.14 -12.18
C PHE A 412 -6.09 -0.45 -13.44
N TYR A 413 -6.79 0.38 -14.21
CA TYR A 413 -7.50 -0.05 -15.42
C TYR A 413 -6.59 -0.13 -16.65
N PHE A 414 -5.76 0.88 -16.92
CA PHE A 414 -5.17 1.09 -18.25
C PHE A 414 -3.65 0.89 -18.33
N GLU A 415 -2.94 0.58 -17.23
CA GLU A 415 -1.47 0.39 -17.21
C GLU A 415 -0.95 -0.66 -18.22
N LYS A 416 -1.72 -1.70 -18.52
CA LYS A 416 -1.32 -2.72 -19.50
C LYS A 416 -1.76 -2.39 -20.93
N LYS A 417 -2.57 -1.36 -21.12
CA LYS A 417 -3.21 -1.03 -22.42
C LYS A 417 -2.68 0.26 -23.03
N CYS A 418 -2.35 1.26 -22.22
CA CYS A 418 -1.81 2.51 -22.73
C CYS A 418 -0.30 2.41 -23.01
N PRO A 419 0.18 2.96 -24.14
CA PRO A 419 1.62 3.07 -24.41
C PRO A 419 2.35 3.79 -23.27
N ASP A 420 3.51 3.26 -22.89
CA ASP A 420 4.42 3.84 -21.89
C ASP A 420 3.84 4.07 -20.49
N SER A 421 2.65 3.52 -20.22
CA SER A 421 1.95 3.72 -18.96
C SER A 421 2.53 2.93 -17.79
N GLU A 422 3.22 1.81 -18.01
CA GLU A 422 3.82 1.01 -16.93
C GLU A 422 4.77 1.84 -16.05
N LYS A 423 5.66 2.61 -16.68
CA LYS A 423 6.63 3.44 -15.95
C LYS A 423 5.98 4.69 -15.37
N ALA A 424 5.04 5.30 -16.10
CA ALA A 424 4.22 6.39 -15.57
C ALA A 424 3.47 5.97 -14.30
N CYS A 425 2.86 4.78 -14.29
CA CYS A 425 2.11 4.25 -13.15
C CYS A 425 3.02 3.93 -11.96
N LYS A 426 4.23 3.44 -12.21
CA LYS A 426 5.26 3.30 -11.17
C LYS A 426 5.67 4.64 -10.56
N ASN A 427 5.74 5.71 -11.37
CA ASN A 427 6.03 7.06 -10.88
C ASN A 427 4.84 7.65 -10.11
N ILE A 428 3.59 7.44 -10.57
CA ILE A 428 2.35 7.85 -9.88
C ILE A 428 2.30 7.25 -8.48
N ARG A 429 2.39 5.92 -8.36
CA ARG A 429 2.37 5.20 -7.07
C ARG A 429 3.46 5.67 -6.14
N ALA A 430 4.69 5.79 -6.65
CA ALA A 430 5.81 6.28 -5.85
C ALA A 430 5.61 7.73 -5.38
N THR A 431 5.01 8.59 -6.21
CA THR A 431 4.70 9.98 -5.87
C THR A 431 3.60 10.06 -4.80
N CYS A 432 2.51 9.32 -4.97
CA CYS A 432 1.42 9.28 -4.01
C CYS A 432 1.87 8.74 -2.66
N TYR A 433 2.73 7.72 -2.69
CA TYR A 433 3.34 7.19 -1.48
C TYR A 433 4.28 8.20 -0.81
N LYS A 434 5.17 8.85 -1.57
CA LYS A 434 6.06 9.91 -1.06
C LYS A 434 5.27 11.01 -0.38
N ARG A 435 4.23 11.51 -1.05
CA ARG A 435 3.34 12.53 -0.50
C ARG A 435 2.73 12.11 0.85
N GLY A 436 2.23 10.87 0.96
CA GLY A 436 1.66 10.38 2.21
C GLY A 436 2.69 10.28 3.33
N LEU A 437 3.93 9.90 3.00
CA LEU A 437 5.03 9.88 3.98
C LEU A 437 5.47 11.29 4.39
N ASP A 438 5.55 12.22 3.43
CA ASP A 438 5.97 13.61 3.67
C ASP A 438 4.93 14.38 4.50
N ALA A 439 3.63 14.08 4.36
CA ALA A 439 2.56 14.71 5.16
C ALA A 439 2.65 14.40 6.68
N ARG A 440 3.52 13.48 7.08
CA ARG A 440 3.76 13.10 8.48
C ARG A 440 4.98 13.81 9.09
N ALA A 441 5.89 14.29 8.26
CA ALA A 441 7.15 14.92 8.66
C ALA A 441 6.91 16.39 9.04
#